data_AF-A0A7S3KHR1-F1
#
_entry.id   AF-A0A7S3KHR1-F1
#
_cell.length_a   1.000
_cell.length_b   1.000
_cell.length_c   1.000
_cell.angle_alpha   90.00
_cell.angle_beta   90.00
_cell.angle_gamma   90.00
#
_symmetry.space_group_name_H-M   'P 1'
#
loop_
_entity.id
_entity.type
_entity.pdbx_description
1 polymer ?
#
loop_
_entity_poly.entity_id
_entity_poly.type
_entity_poly.pdbx_seq_one_letter_code
_entity_poly.pdbx_strand_id
1 'polypeptide(L)'
;MGYPKRFSKVTFVSFSLGCEVVRSCLEELHRLNATKNLIEEVYLMAGATEIAPKDYEIFSIINKKLVHIYTPLDWILKWNKFVESADPIGRKTLNKKLKRNIESLGIEVEQYDISEIADGHGKFRGKLDLIMRE
;
A
#
# COMPACT_ATOMS: atom_id res chain seq x y z
N MET A 1 32.32 11.07 -3.75
CA MET A 1 31.92 9.68 -3.44
C MET A 1 30.56 9.44 -4.06
N GLY A 2 30.50 8.66 -5.13
CA GLY A 2 29.24 8.35 -5.83
C GLY A 2 28.58 7.13 -5.19
N TYR A 3 27.29 7.25 -4.87
CA TYR A 3 26.47 6.10 -4.48
C TYR A 3 26.52 5.03 -5.59
N PRO A 4 26.63 3.73 -5.24
CA PRO A 4 26.78 2.67 -6.23
C PRO A 4 25.61 2.63 -7.22
N LYS A 5 25.93 2.58 -8.52
CA LYS A 5 25.00 2.68 -9.66
C LYS A 5 23.99 1.52 -9.80
N ARG A 6 23.96 0.56 -8.87
CA ARG A 6 23.10 -0.62 -8.95
C ARG A 6 22.51 -0.90 -7.57
N PHE A 7 21.45 -0.17 -7.23
CA PHE A 7 20.64 -0.53 -6.07
C PHE A 7 20.02 -1.91 -6.31
N SER A 8 20.09 -2.77 -5.30
CA SER A 8 19.15 -3.87 -5.15
C SER A 8 17.77 -3.22 -5.10
N LYS A 9 16.93 -3.50 -6.11
CA LYS A 9 15.58 -2.97 -6.17
C LYS A 9 14.82 -3.39 -4.93
N VAL A 10 14.24 -2.43 -4.20
CA VAL A 10 13.55 -2.71 -2.94
C VAL A 10 12.06 -2.82 -3.21
N THR A 11 11.44 -3.88 -2.71
CA THR A 11 9.98 -4.03 -2.66
C THR A 11 9.52 -3.87 -1.22
N PHE A 12 8.53 -3.01 -1.00
CA PHE A 12 7.87 -2.90 0.30
C PHE A 12 6.68 -3.83 0.34
N VAL A 13 6.65 -4.69 1.37
CA VAL A 13 5.53 -5.58 1.66
C VAL A 13 5.03 -5.27 3.05
N SER A 14 3.76 -4.91 3.17
CA SER A 14 3.20 -4.41 4.40
C SER A 14 1.83 -5.00 4.70
N PHE A 15 1.54 -5.14 5.99
CA PHE A 15 0.30 -5.70 6.49
C PHE A 15 -0.20 -4.86 7.68
N SER A 16 -1.49 -4.57 7.74
CA SER A 16 -2.13 -3.91 8.89
C SER A 16 -1.48 -2.55 9.21
N LEU A 17 -0.99 -2.36 10.44
CA LEU A 17 -0.23 -1.19 10.88
C LEU A 17 1.06 -0.99 10.07
N GLY A 18 1.64 -2.05 9.51
CA GLY A 18 2.81 -1.94 8.64
C GLY A 18 2.56 -1.07 7.40
N CYS A 19 1.30 -0.94 6.96
CA CYS A 19 0.95 -0.05 5.86
C CYS A 19 1.15 1.43 6.24
N GLU A 20 0.94 1.78 7.51
CA GLU A 20 1.24 3.13 8.02
C GLU A 20 2.74 3.37 8.06
N VAL A 21 3.52 2.37 8.47
CA VAL A 21 4.99 2.46 8.45
C VAL A 21 5.49 2.70 7.03
N VAL A 22 4.98 1.95 6.04
CA VAL A 22 5.31 2.15 4.63
C VAL A 22 4.90 3.54 4.15
N ARG A 23 3.70 4.01 4.50
CA ARG A 23 3.24 5.38 4.18
C ARG A 23 4.22 6.42 4.70
N SER A 24 4.61 6.35 5.97
CA SER A 24 5.59 7.27 6.57
C SER A 24 6.97 7.17 5.92
N CYS A 25 7.42 5.97 5.53
CA CYS A 25 8.66 5.80 4.78
C CYS A 25 8.60 6.48 3.40
N LEU A 26 7.49 6.33 2.67
CA LEU A 26 7.29 6.98 1.37
C LEU A 26 7.22 8.51 1.51
N GLU A 27 6.52 9.01 2.52
CA GLU A 27 6.47 10.43 2.87
C GLU A 27 7.88 11.00 3.11
N GLU A 28 8.68 10.31 3.92
CA GLU A 28 10.03 10.75 4.24
C GLU A 28 10.98 10.68 3.04
N LEU A 29 10.91 9.61 2.25
CA LEU A 29 11.69 9.49 1.01
C LEU A 29 11.32 10.57 0.00
N HIS A 30 10.03 10.87 -0.15
CA HIS A 30 9.55 11.96 -0.99
C HIS A 30 10.07 13.32 -0.50
N ARG A 31 9.97 13.59 0.81
CA ARG A 31 10.50 14.80 1.44
C ARG A 31 12.00 14.98 1.23
N LEU A 32 12.76 13.87 1.24
CA LEU A 32 14.20 13.85 1.00
C LEU A 32 14.59 13.92 -0.48
N ASN A 33 13.64 14.02 -1.41
CA ASN A 33 13.85 13.96 -2.86
C ASN A 33 14.64 12.70 -3.27
N ALA A 34 14.29 11.55 -2.67
CA ALA A 34 14.89 10.27 -3.04
C ALA A 34 14.69 9.97 -4.53
N THR A 35 15.62 9.25 -5.13
CA THR A 35 15.56 8.93 -6.56
C THR A 35 14.39 7.99 -6.85
N LYS A 36 13.63 8.26 -7.92
CA LYS A 36 12.43 7.51 -8.36
C LYS A 36 12.62 6.00 -8.62
N ASN A 37 13.84 5.49 -8.55
CA ASN A 37 14.18 4.09 -8.87
C ASN A 37 14.61 3.29 -7.62
N LEU A 38 14.36 3.81 -6.43
CA LEU A 38 14.75 3.13 -5.17
C LEU A 38 13.74 2.04 -4.80
N ILE A 39 12.44 2.37 -4.84
CA ILE A 39 11.35 1.47 -4.51
C ILE A 39 10.72 1.00 -5.82
N GLU A 40 10.81 -0.30 -6.09
CA GLU A 40 10.27 -0.86 -7.33
C GLU A 40 8.75 -1.06 -7.21
N GLU A 41 8.32 -1.69 -6.11
CA GLU A 41 6.94 -2.13 -5.90
C GLU A 41 6.53 -1.95 -4.44
N VAL A 42 5.25 -1.69 -4.22
CA VAL A 42 4.66 -1.56 -2.88
C VAL A 42 3.41 -2.42 -2.77
N TYR A 43 3.36 -3.30 -1.77
CA TYR A 43 2.21 -4.14 -1.44
C TYR A 43 1.59 -3.67 -0.12
N LEU A 44 0.34 -3.21 -0.19
CA LEU A 44 -0.46 -2.78 0.96
C LEU A 44 -1.56 -3.80 1.23
N MET A 45 -1.41 -4.60 2.29
CA MET A 45 -2.37 -5.66 2.66
C MET A 45 -3.13 -5.32 3.93
N ALA A 46 -4.46 -5.39 3.90
CA ALA A 46 -5.30 -5.16 5.08
C ALA A 46 -4.94 -3.88 5.86
N GLY A 47 -4.56 -2.80 5.15
CA GLY A 47 -4.01 -1.61 5.77
C GLY A 47 -5.01 -0.90 6.69
N ALA A 48 -4.60 -0.69 7.94
CA ALA A 48 -5.34 0.13 8.91
C ALA A 48 -5.11 1.64 8.73
N THR A 49 -4.26 2.02 7.77
CA THR A 49 -3.96 3.41 7.43
C THR A 49 -5.05 4.03 6.55
N GLU A 50 -5.21 5.35 6.64
CA GLU A 50 -5.99 6.16 5.70
C GLU A 50 -5.06 6.91 4.75
N ILE A 51 -5.41 6.95 3.47
CA ILE A 51 -4.65 7.68 2.46
C ILE A 51 -5.60 8.61 1.71
N ALA A 52 -5.44 9.92 1.91
CA ALA A 52 -6.29 10.89 1.25
C ALA A 52 -5.81 11.13 -0.20
N PRO A 53 -6.71 11.44 -1.15
CA PRO A 53 -6.33 11.74 -2.54
C PRO A 53 -5.32 12.88 -2.72
N LYS A 54 -5.21 13.77 -1.73
CA LYS A 54 -4.25 14.88 -1.72
C LYS A 54 -2.81 14.43 -1.43
N ASP A 55 -2.63 13.26 -0.79
CA ASP A 55 -1.33 12.77 -0.34
C ASP A 55 -0.67 11.86 -1.41
N TYR A 56 -1.20 11.82 -2.63
CA TYR A 56 -0.76 10.90 -3.69
C TYR A 56 0.71 11.10 -4.13
N GLU A 57 1.28 12.28 -3.91
CA GLU A 57 2.64 12.61 -4.35
C GLU A 57 3.71 11.80 -3.62
N ILE A 58 3.40 11.26 -2.43
CA ILE A 58 4.30 10.39 -1.67
C ILE A 58 4.64 9.10 -2.44
N PHE A 59 3.74 8.67 -3.33
CA PHE A 59 3.95 7.49 -4.16
C PHE A 59 4.90 7.74 -5.34
N SER A 60 5.29 8.99 -5.61
CA SER A 60 6.19 9.34 -6.73
C SER A 60 7.58 8.70 -6.68
N ILE A 61 7.95 8.09 -5.55
CA ILE A 61 9.18 7.33 -5.35
C ILE A 61 9.08 5.89 -5.87
N ILE A 62 7.86 5.40 -6.14
CA ILE A 62 7.61 4.06 -6.70
C ILE A 62 7.91 4.08 -8.20
N ASN A 63 8.69 3.10 -8.65
CA ASN A 63 9.10 2.98 -10.04
C ASN A 63 8.08 2.23 -10.91
N LYS A 64 7.45 1.18 -10.39
CA LYS A 64 6.55 0.31 -11.18
C LYS A 64 5.14 0.29 -10.67
N LYS A 65 4.89 -0.41 -9.56
CA LYS A 65 3.52 -0.76 -9.18
C LYS A 65 3.21 -0.62 -7.70
N LEU A 66 1.96 -0.23 -7.45
CA LEU A 66 1.31 -0.25 -6.16
C LEU A 66 0.23 -1.33 -6.20
N VAL A 67 0.41 -2.37 -5.40
CA VAL A 67 -0.53 -3.47 -5.25
C VAL A 67 -1.30 -3.28 -3.96
N HIS A 68 -2.60 -3.08 -4.08
CA HIS A 68 -3.49 -2.84 -2.94
C HIS A 68 -4.43 -4.03 -2.76
N ILE A 69 -4.32 -4.68 -1.60
CA ILE A 69 -4.99 -5.94 -1.32
C ILE A 69 -5.92 -5.73 -0.14
N TYR A 70 -7.21 -5.94 -0.36
CA TYR A 70 -8.25 -5.61 0.60
C TYR A 70 -9.26 -6.74 0.76
N THR A 71 -10.00 -6.71 1.87
CA THR A 71 -11.23 -7.48 2.00
C THR A 71 -12.28 -6.67 2.77
N PRO A 72 -13.52 -6.52 2.25
CA PRO A 72 -14.63 -5.91 2.97
C PRO A 72 -15.04 -6.66 4.25
N LEU A 73 -14.66 -7.93 4.37
CA LEU A 73 -15.03 -8.82 5.47
C LEU A 73 -14.18 -8.60 6.74
N ASP A 74 -13.13 -7.79 6.69
CA ASP A 74 -12.25 -7.55 7.82
C ASP A 74 -12.93 -6.77 8.97
N TRP A 75 -13.38 -7.50 10.00
CA TRP A 75 -14.03 -6.93 11.17
C TRP A 75 -13.09 -6.12 12.07
N ILE A 76 -11.78 -6.41 12.08
CA ILE A 76 -10.80 -5.63 12.87
C ILE A 76 -10.68 -4.24 12.26
N LEU A 77 -10.59 -4.15 10.94
CA LEU A 77 -10.59 -2.86 10.26
C LEU A 77 -11.96 -2.15 10.39
N LYS A 78 -13.07 -2.89 10.53
CA LYS A 78 -14.38 -2.29 10.84
C LYS A 78 -14.36 -1.62 12.21
N TRP A 79 -13.76 -2.29 13.19
CA TRP A 79 -13.59 -1.80 14.54
C TRP A 79 -12.64 -0.59 14.59
N ASN A 80 -11.51 -0.66 13.89
CA ASN A 80 -10.57 0.45 13.76
C ASN A 80 -11.27 1.71 13.22
N LYS A 81 -12.08 1.59 12.16
CA LYS A 81 -12.91 2.69 11.66
C LYS A 81 -13.84 3.30 12.72
N PHE A 82 -14.42 2.47 13.58
CA PHE A 82 -15.31 2.94 14.63
C PHE A 82 -14.56 3.69 15.74
N VAL A 83 -13.36 3.24 16.10
CA VAL A 83 -12.56 3.83 17.20
C VAL A 83 -11.81 5.08 16.75
N GLU A 84 -11.20 5.04 15.57
CA GLU A 84 -10.29 6.10 15.10
C GLU A 84 -10.97 7.11 14.17
N SER A 85 -12.22 6.85 13.76
CA SER A 85 -12.95 7.64 12.74
C SER A 85 -12.20 7.74 11.39
N ALA A 86 -11.19 6.91 11.16
CA ALA A 86 -10.44 6.80 9.91
C ALA A 86 -11.06 5.75 8.99
N ASP A 87 -10.90 5.89 7.68
CA ASP A 87 -11.41 4.90 6.72
C ASP A 87 -10.29 4.00 6.19
N PRO A 88 -10.03 2.83 6.83
CA PRO A 88 -8.85 2.04 6.54
C PRO A 88 -8.87 1.50 5.12
N ILE A 89 -7.75 1.68 4.42
CA ILE A 89 -7.61 1.27 3.01
C ILE A 89 -7.79 -0.24 2.83
N GLY A 90 -7.57 -1.07 3.86
CA GLY A 90 -7.68 -2.51 3.78
C GLY A 90 -9.11 -3.07 3.65
N ARG A 91 -10.16 -2.23 3.76
CA ARG A 91 -11.57 -2.67 3.69
C ARG A 91 -12.23 -2.56 2.32
N LYS A 92 -11.66 -1.79 1.42
CA LYS A 92 -12.30 -1.41 0.17
C LYS A 92 -11.26 -0.96 -0.82
N THR A 93 -11.62 -0.92 -2.10
CA THR A 93 -10.81 -0.26 -3.13
C THR A 93 -10.37 1.14 -2.70
N LEU A 94 -9.16 1.53 -3.09
CA LEU A 94 -8.68 2.90 -3.06
C LEU A 94 -9.71 3.86 -3.67
N ASN A 95 -9.73 5.08 -3.16
CA ASN A 95 -10.56 6.14 -3.72
C ASN A 95 -10.24 6.34 -5.22
N LYS A 96 -11.27 6.47 -6.08
CA LYS A 96 -11.09 6.62 -7.54
C LYS A 96 -10.17 7.79 -7.93
N LYS A 97 -10.24 8.90 -7.20
CA LYS A 97 -9.37 10.08 -7.41
C LYS A 97 -7.94 9.76 -6.99
N LEU A 98 -7.76 9.11 -5.84
CA LEU A 98 -6.43 8.67 -5.39
C LEU A 98 -5.78 7.73 -6.41
N LYS A 99 -6.50 6.69 -6.86
CA LYS A 99 -6.02 5.76 -7.90
C LYS A 99 -5.55 6.49 -9.16
N ARG A 100 -6.42 7.34 -9.72
CA ARG A 100 -6.08 8.13 -10.93
C ARG A 100 -4.87 9.04 -10.73
N ASN A 101 -4.76 9.66 -9.56
CA ASN A 101 -3.65 10.54 -9.25
C ASN A 101 -2.33 9.75 -9.18
N ILE A 102 -2.33 8.57 -8.56
CA ILE A 102 -1.15 7.69 -8.52
C ILE A 102 -0.79 7.20 -9.94
N GLU A 103 -1.77 6.78 -10.73
CA GLU A 103 -1.54 6.36 -12.13
C GLU A 103 -0.96 7.49 -13.00
N SER A 104 -1.33 8.75 -12.73
CA SER A 104 -0.76 9.90 -13.44
C SER A 104 0.75 10.10 -13.22
N LEU A 105 1.32 9.47 -12.19
CA LEU A 105 2.76 9.44 -11.93
C LEU A 105 3.50 8.38 -12.76
N GLY A 106 2.79 7.60 -13.58
CA GLY A 106 3.33 6.48 -14.35
C GLY A 106 3.40 5.16 -13.56
N ILE A 107 2.71 5.07 -12.44
CA ILE A 107 2.69 3.91 -11.54
C ILE A 107 1.46 3.05 -11.85
N GLU A 108 1.66 1.75 -12.05
CA GLU A 108 0.56 0.80 -12.18
C GLU A 108 -0.12 0.56 -10.83
N VAL A 109 -1.45 0.63 -10.78
CA VAL A 109 -2.22 0.40 -9.55
C VAL A 109 -3.12 -0.82 -9.70
N GLU A 110 -2.70 -1.91 -9.06
CA GLU A 110 -3.43 -3.16 -8.96
C GLU A 110 -4.27 -3.17 -7.67
N GLN A 111 -5.50 -3.67 -7.74
CA GLN A 111 -6.39 -3.77 -6.59
C GLN A 111 -7.07 -5.13 -6.55
N TYR A 112 -6.89 -5.86 -5.46
CA TYR A 112 -7.39 -7.22 -5.30
C TYR A 112 -8.33 -7.33 -4.11
N ASP A 113 -9.58 -7.73 -4.38
CA ASP A 113 -10.48 -8.21 -3.35
C ASP A 113 -10.18 -9.68 -3.07
N ILE A 114 -9.66 -9.96 -1.90
CA ILE A 114 -9.29 -11.32 -1.52
C ILE A 114 -10.32 -12.01 -0.64
N SER A 115 -11.59 -11.57 -0.63
CA SER A 115 -12.62 -12.14 0.26
C SER A 115 -12.80 -13.66 0.12
N GLU A 116 -12.57 -14.21 -1.07
CA GLU A 116 -12.60 -15.67 -1.32
C GLU A 116 -11.39 -16.40 -0.71
N ILE A 117 -10.28 -15.69 -0.52
CA ILE A 117 -9.04 -16.21 0.05
C ILE A 117 -9.03 -15.95 1.55
N ALA A 118 -9.26 -14.72 2.03
CA ALA A 118 -9.19 -14.36 3.44
C ALA A 118 -10.41 -13.52 3.84
N ASP A 119 -11.21 -14.06 4.77
CA ASP A 119 -12.44 -13.47 5.29
C ASP A 119 -12.24 -12.66 6.59
N GLY A 120 -10.99 -12.33 6.92
CA GLY A 120 -10.70 -11.52 8.10
C GLY A 120 -9.21 -11.24 8.31
N HIS A 121 -8.91 -10.24 9.14
CA HIS A 121 -7.56 -9.69 9.34
C HIS A 121 -6.47 -10.75 9.53
N GLY A 122 -6.65 -11.64 10.51
CA GLY A 122 -5.66 -12.66 10.85
C GLY A 122 -5.49 -13.75 9.79
N LYS A 123 -6.41 -13.85 8.81
CA LYS A 123 -6.38 -14.89 7.77
C LYS A 123 -5.41 -14.56 6.64
N PHE A 124 -5.03 -13.30 6.47
CA PHE A 124 -3.98 -12.89 5.54
C PHE A 124 -2.67 -13.62 5.84
N ARG A 125 -2.26 -13.67 7.12
CA ARG A 125 -0.97 -14.26 7.53
C ARG A 125 -0.82 -15.71 7.09
N GLY A 126 -1.88 -16.51 7.18
CA GLY A 126 -1.87 -17.92 6.82
C GLY A 126 -2.02 -18.20 5.32
N LYS A 127 -2.22 -17.16 4.51
CA LYS A 127 -2.50 -17.27 3.06
C LYS A 127 -1.65 -16.32 2.22
N LEU A 128 -0.57 -15.78 2.79
CA LEU A 128 0.34 -14.85 2.10
C LEU A 128 0.90 -15.44 0.81
N ASP A 129 1.17 -16.75 0.78
CA ASP A 129 1.66 -17.46 -0.40
C ASP A 129 0.65 -17.51 -1.54
N LEU A 130 -0.65 -17.48 -1.24
CA LEU A 130 -1.74 -17.37 -2.21
C LEU A 130 -1.96 -15.92 -2.62
N ILE A 131 -2.00 -15.02 -1.63
CA ILE A 131 -2.24 -13.58 -1.81
C ILE A 131 -1.16 -12.94 -2.70
N MET A 132 0.10 -13.32 -2.55
CA MET A 132 1.21 -12.78 -3.33
C MET A 132 1.29 -13.33 -4.77
N ARG A 133 0.35 -14.20 -5.18
CA ARG A 133 0.24 -14.70 -6.56
C ARG A 133 -0.79 -13.94 -7.40
N GLU A 134 -1.65 -13.15 -6.74
CA GLU A 134 -2.55 -12.19 -7.39
C GLU A 134 -1.75 -10.97 -7.86
#